data_AF-A0A6L8M279-F1
#
_entry.id   AF-A0A6L8M279-F1
#
_cell.length_a   1.000
_cell.length_b   1.000
_cell.length_c   1.000
_cell.angle_alpha   90.00
_cell.angle_beta   90.00
_cell.angle_gamma   90.00
#
_symmetry.space_group_name_H-M   'P 1'
#
loop_
_entity.id
_entity.type
_entity.pdbx_description
1 polymer ?
#
loop_
_entity_poly.entity_id
_entity_poly.type
_entity_poly.pdbx_seq_one_letter_code
_entity_poly.pdbx_strand_id
1 'polypeptide(L)'
;MMNDESLLPDNRTSLDVTIERTLRTMLKSEDVYSWLRDPDRTREDLLDIMAREEGVQDWYDSDRDSDKRNSVKNSTRIRRKAGTLTGVKEALEALGCRAQVERSGKYALYIYNLITDKPLTPDLQSRLYERVLNNKSERDSFELVIGRLWQGARYKSGQISIARRIKVKGA
;
A
#
# COMPACT_ATOMS: atom_id res chain seq x y z
N MET A 1 20.42 -43.49 -9.76
CA MET A 1 20.05 -42.08 -9.54
C MET A 1 18.92 -41.80 -10.52
N MET A 2 17.67 -41.95 -10.09
CA MET A 2 16.50 -41.74 -10.95
C MET A 2 16.43 -40.24 -11.26
N ASN A 3 16.45 -39.88 -12.55
CA ASN A 3 16.12 -38.53 -12.98
C ASN A 3 14.64 -38.33 -12.70
N ASP A 4 14.35 -37.57 -11.63
CA ASP A 4 13.00 -37.25 -11.12
C ASP A 4 12.13 -36.46 -12.11
N GLU A 5 12.63 -36.18 -13.31
CA GLU A 5 11.97 -35.33 -14.30
C GLU A 5 11.17 -36.09 -15.37
N SER A 6 11.44 -37.36 -15.67
CA SER A 6 10.77 -38.11 -16.76
C SER A 6 9.75 -39.10 -16.22
N LEU A 7 8.57 -39.15 -16.86
CA LEU A 7 7.51 -40.12 -16.52
C LEU A 7 7.66 -41.43 -17.29
N LEU A 8 8.66 -41.53 -18.17
CA LEU A 8 8.88 -42.71 -18.99
C LEU A 8 9.62 -43.81 -18.20
N PRO A 9 9.25 -45.08 -18.38
CA PRO A 9 9.97 -46.19 -17.79
C PRO A 9 11.39 -46.33 -18.35
N ASP A 10 12.22 -47.17 -17.74
CA ASP A 10 13.63 -47.33 -18.12
C ASP A 10 13.84 -47.97 -19.50
N ASN A 11 12.83 -48.65 -20.06
CA ASN A 11 12.85 -49.28 -21.38
C ASN A 11 12.42 -48.34 -22.53
N ARG A 12 12.72 -47.04 -22.44
CA ARG A 12 12.31 -46.00 -23.41
C ARG A 12 13.25 -45.89 -24.61
N THR A 13 12.70 -45.58 -25.78
CA THR A 13 13.48 -45.29 -27.00
C THR A 13 13.84 -43.81 -27.11
N SER A 14 14.76 -43.47 -28.02
CA SER A 14 15.11 -42.06 -28.30
C SER A 14 13.93 -41.25 -28.84
N LEU A 15 13.01 -41.90 -29.57
CA LEU A 15 11.80 -41.25 -30.08
C LEU A 15 10.87 -40.86 -28.93
N ASP A 16 10.66 -41.77 -27.97
CA ASP A 16 9.79 -41.53 -26.81
C ASP A 16 10.27 -40.34 -25.98
N VAL A 17 11.59 -40.25 -25.75
CA VAL A 17 12.21 -39.13 -25.03
C VAL A 17 12.03 -37.81 -25.79
N THR A 18 12.16 -37.81 -27.11
CA THR A 18 11.96 -36.60 -27.93
C THR A 18 10.50 -36.17 -27.91
N ILE A 19 9.54 -37.10 -28.04
CA ILE A 19 8.11 -36.82 -27.97
C ILE A 19 7.74 -36.25 -26.59
N GLU A 20 8.23 -36.84 -25.49
CA GLU A 20 7.96 -36.33 -24.14
C GLU A 20 8.48 -34.89 -23.99
N ARG A 21 9.70 -34.60 -24.45
CA ARG A 21 10.27 -33.24 -24.35
C ARG A 21 9.54 -32.21 -25.20
N THR A 22 9.17 -32.55 -26.44
CA THR A 22 8.44 -31.62 -27.31
C THR A 22 7.05 -31.34 -26.76
N LEU A 23 6.33 -32.37 -26.30
CA LEU A 23 5.03 -32.21 -25.65
C LEU A 23 5.14 -31.36 -24.38
N ARG A 24 6.12 -31.62 -23.51
CA ARG A 24 6.33 -30.82 -22.30
C ARG A 24 6.61 -29.36 -22.62
N THR A 25 7.41 -29.08 -23.64
CA THR A 25 7.75 -27.70 -24.03
C THR A 25 6.54 -26.99 -24.63
N MET A 26 5.77 -27.66 -25.48
CA MET A 26 4.55 -27.11 -26.09
C MET A 26 3.43 -26.88 -25.08
N LEU A 27 3.31 -27.76 -24.08
CA LEU A 27 2.29 -27.67 -23.03
C LEU A 27 2.72 -26.79 -21.85
N LYS A 28 3.97 -26.33 -21.80
CA LYS A 28 4.45 -25.45 -20.73
C LYS A 28 3.80 -24.08 -20.87
N SER A 29 2.72 -23.87 -20.13
CA SER A 29 2.09 -22.57 -19.96
C SER A 29 2.91 -21.68 -19.02
N GLU A 30 2.77 -20.36 -19.18
CA GLU A 30 3.25 -19.41 -18.17
C GLU A 30 2.55 -19.68 -16.83
N ASP A 31 3.29 -19.62 -15.72
CA ASP A 31 2.71 -19.68 -14.38
C ASP A 31 2.12 -18.32 -14.00
N VAL A 32 0.94 -18.04 -14.54
CA VAL A 32 0.20 -16.78 -14.34
C VAL A 32 -0.13 -16.57 -12.85
N TYR A 33 -0.39 -17.64 -12.10
CA TYR A 33 -0.79 -17.54 -10.70
C TYR A 33 0.31 -16.99 -9.80
N SER A 34 1.57 -17.14 -10.20
CA SER A 34 2.73 -16.63 -9.44
C SER A 34 2.76 -15.10 -9.29
N TRP A 35 2.20 -14.37 -10.25
CA TRP A 35 2.22 -12.90 -10.28
C TRP A 35 0.84 -12.26 -10.27
N LEU A 36 -0.23 -13.00 -10.59
CA LEU A 36 -1.59 -12.46 -10.69
C LEU A 36 -2.16 -11.96 -9.36
N ARG A 37 -1.76 -12.57 -8.23
CA ARG A 37 -2.25 -12.20 -6.89
C ARG A 37 -1.24 -11.41 -6.06
N ASP A 38 -0.04 -11.19 -6.57
CA ASP A 38 1.01 -10.46 -5.85
C ASP A 38 1.00 -9.00 -6.30
N PRO A 39 0.56 -8.05 -5.45
CA PRO A 39 0.50 -6.63 -5.81
C PRO A 39 1.84 -6.05 -6.24
N ASP A 40 2.98 -6.65 -5.84
CA ASP A 40 4.31 -6.16 -6.21
C ASP A 40 4.75 -6.67 -7.61
N ARG A 41 4.13 -7.75 -8.12
CA ARG A 41 4.50 -8.41 -9.39
C ARG A 41 3.42 -8.35 -10.47
N THR A 42 2.18 -8.04 -10.08
CA THR A 42 1.07 -7.95 -11.04
C THR A 42 1.32 -6.84 -12.06
N ARG A 43 0.87 -7.07 -13.29
CA ARG A 43 0.94 -6.07 -14.35
C ARG A 43 0.11 -4.82 -14.00
N GLU A 44 0.56 -3.65 -14.43
CA GLU A 44 -0.05 -2.36 -14.06
C GLU A 44 -1.51 -2.23 -14.55
N ASP A 45 -1.82 -2.79 -15.72
CA ASP A 45 -3.15 -2.82 -16.33
C ASP A 45 -4.19 -3.59 -15.50
N LEU A 46 -3.74 -4.49 -14.62
CA LEU A 46 -4.61 -5.29 -13.75
C LEU A 46 -4.71 -4.73 -12.32
N LEU A 47 -3.93 -3.70 -11.96
CA LEU A 47 -3.96 -3.12 -10.62
C LEU A 47 -5.33 -2.52 -10.27
N ASP A 48 -5.99 -1.88 -11.24
CA ASP A 48 -7.33 -1.31 -11.04
C ASP A 48 -8.36 -2.38 -10.69
N ILE A 49 -8.27 -3.55 -11.34
CA ILE A 49 -9.15 -4.69 -11.07
C ILE A 49 -8.85 -5.23 -9.67
N MET A 50 -7.56 -5.44 -9.37
CA MET A 50 -7.12 -5.92 -8.06
C MET A 50 -7.53 -4.98 -6.92
N ALA A 51 -7.42 -3.66 -7.12
CA ALA A 51 -7.84 -2.67 -6.13
C ALA A 51 -9.34 -2.72 -5.84
N ARG A 52 -10.16 -2.95 -6.86
CA ARG A 52 -11.61 -3.14 -6.71
C ARG A 52 -11.95 -4.42 -5.97
N GLU A 53 -11.29 -5.53 -6.28
CA GLU A 53 -11.47 -6.81 -5.58
C GLU A 53 -11.09 -6.70 -4.10
N GLU A 54 -9.97 -6.04 -3.81
CA GLU A 54 -9.52 -5.79 -2.46
C GLU A 54 -10.32 -4.71 -1.72
N GLY A 55 -11.19 -3.97 -2.41
CA GLY A 55 -12.08 -2.96 -1.84
C GLY A 55 -11.35 -1.69 -1.39
N VAL A 56 -10.32 -1.27 -2.14
CA VAL A 56 -9.64 0.02 -1.94
C VAL A 56 -10.58 1.16 -2.35
N GLN A 57 -10.88 2.08 -1.43
CA GLN A 57 -11.85 3.16 -1.68
C GLN A 57 -11.23 4.48 -2.20
N ASP A 58 -9.92 4.64 -2.06
CA ASP A 58 -9.16 5.88 -2.33
C ASP A 58 -8.15 5.65 -3.44
N TRP A 59 -8.72 5.22 -4.56
CA TRP A 59 -8.02 4.93 -5.79
C TRP A 59 -8.05 6.15 -6.71
N TYR A 60 -6.87 6.69 -7.02
CA TYR A 60 -6.73 7.84 -7.90
C TYR A 60 -5.80 7.49 -9.06
N ASP A 61 -6.17 7.90 -10.27
CA ASP A 61 -5.37 7.60 -11.46
C ASP A 61 -4.02 8.33 -11.45
N SER A 62 -3.98 9.52 -10.83
CA SER A 62 -2.79 10.35 -10.65
C SER A 62 -1.74 9.77 -9.69
N ASP A 63 -2.07 8.69 -8.98
CA ASP A 63 -1.14 8.06 -8.06
C ASP A 63 -0.02 7.33 -8.79
N ARG A 64 1.17 7.34 -8.17
CA ARG A 64 2.30 6.53 -8.63
C ARG A 64 1.97 5.05 -8.47
N ASP A 65 2.45 4.23 -9.40
CA ASP A 65 2.32 2.77 -9.36
C ASP A 65 2.75 2.18 -7.99
N SER A 66 3.84 2.68 -7.40
CA SER A 66 4.28 2.26 -6.06
C SER A 66 3.27 2.55 -4.94
N ASP A 67 2.60 3.71 -5.00
CA ASP A 67 1.57 4.10 -4.01
C ASP A 67 0.29 3.27 -4.21
N LYS A 68 -0.08 3.02 -5.47
CA LYS A 68 -1.19 2.12 -5.86
C LYS A 68 -0.97 0.72 -5.31
N ARG A 69 0.18 0.11 -5.57
CA ARG A 69 0.56 -1.23 -5.07
C ARG A 69 0.57 -1.30 -3.54
N ASN A 70 1.14 -0.29 -2.87
CA ASN A 70 1.14 -0.25 -1.41
C ASN A 70 -0.28 -0.16 -0.82
N SER A 71 -1.19 0.54 -1.48
CA SER A 71 -2.59 0.64 -1.07
C SER A 71 -3.30 -0.71 -1.18
N VAL A 72 -3.11 -1.42 -2.30
CA VAL A 72 -3.66 -2.77 -2.50
C VAL A 72 -3.07 -3.77 -1.51
N LYS A 73 -1.74 -3.75 -1.30
CA LYS A 73 -1.06 -4.68 -0.38
C LYS A 73 -1.54 -4.58 1.06
N ASN A 74 -1.91 -3.38 1.51
CA ASN A 74 -2.32 -3.14 2.90
C ASN A 74 -3.84 -3.19 3.11
N SER A 75 -4.63 -3.15 2.04
CA SER A 75 -6.09 -2.99 2.07
C SER A 75 -6.79 -4.03 2.96
N THR A 76 -6.49 -5.32 2.79
CA THR A 76 -7.14 -6.41 3.53
C THR A 76 -6.86 -6.29 5.02
N ARG A 77 -5.62 -5.94 5.39
CA ARG A 77 -5.19 -5.77 6.79
C ARG A 77 -5.89 -4.59 7.44
N ILE A 78 -5.95 -3.46 6.74
CA ILE A 78 -6.62 -2.24 7.21
C ILE A 78 -8.12 -2.50 7.39
N ARG A 79 -8.77 -3.11 6.39
CA ARG A 79 -10.21 -3.43 6.40
C ARG A 79 -10.58 -4.35 7.56
N ARG A 80 -9.76 -5.34 7.88
CA ARG A 80 -9.96 -6.23 9.05
C ARG A 80 -9.97 -5.48 10.38
N LYS A 81 -9.33 -4.31 10.45
CA LYS A 81 -9.22 -3.47 11.66
C LYS A 81 -10.03 -2.18 11.55
N ALA A 82 -10.90 -2.04 10.56
CA ALA A 82 -11.76 -0.86 10.42
C ALA A 82 -12.59 -0.65 11.70
N GLY A 83 -12.80 0.61 12.07
CA GLY A 83 -13.46 1.03 13.31
C GLY A 83 -12.58 1.00 14.56
N THR A 84 -11.33 0.54 14.47
CA THR A 84 -10.38 0.52 15.59
C THR A 84 -9.33 1.61 15.47
N LEU A 85 -8.72 1.99 16.60
CA LEU A 85 -7.61 2.97 16.62
C LEU A 85 -6.42 2.50 15.77
N THR A 86 -6.12 1.21 15.83
CA THR A 86 -5.02 0.60 15.08
C THR A 86 -5.32 0.57 13.58
N GLY A 87 -6.57 0.32 13.18
CA GLY A 87 -6.99 0.39 11.78
C GLY A 87 -6.84 1.80 11.18
N VAL A 88 -7.31 2.82 11.90
CA VAL A 88 -7.15 4.23 11.48
C VAL A 88 -5.67 4.60 11.37
N LYS A 89 -4.85 4.17 12.33
CA LYS A 89 -3.39 4.38 12.28
C LYS A 89 -2.74 3.70 11.08
N GLU A 90 -3.03 2.42 10.85
CA GLU A 90 -2.48 1.65 9.71
C GLU A 90 -2.93 2.21 8.36
N ALA A 91 -4.15 2.74 8.28
CA ALA A 91 -4.67 3.40 7.08
C ALA A 91 -3.89 4.68 6.73
N LEU A 92 -3.53 5.48 7.73
CA LEU A 92 -2.69 6.68 7.55
C LEU A 92 -1.25 6.31 7.20
N GLU A 93 -0.71 5.26 7.81
CA GLU A 93 0.65 4.75 7.51
C GLU A 93 0.76 4.21 6.08
N ALA A 94 -0.29 3.61 5.53
CA ALA A 94 -0.31 3.16 4.13
C ALA A 94 -0.22 4.31 3.11
N LEU A 95 -0.65 5.52 3.49
CA LEU A 95 -0.44 6.75 2.71
C LEU A 95 0.97 7.36 2.90
N GLY A 96 1.83 6.71 3.68
CA GLY A 96 3.16 7.20 4.04
C GLY A 96 3.14 8.26 5.14
N CYS A 97 2.06 8.35 5.91
CA CYS A 97 1.93 9.31 7.01
C CYS A 97 2.04 8.60 8.36
N ARG A 98 2.96 9.04 9.22
CA ARG A 98 3.03 8.53 10.59
C ARG A 98 2.15 9.38 11.48
N ALA A 99 1.14 8.78 12.11
CA ALA A 99 0.20 9.49 12.98
C ALA A 99 0.03 8.77 14.33
N GLN A 100 -0.32 9.54 15.36
CA GLN A 100 -0.79 9.03 16.64
C GLN A 100 -2.31 9.20 16.71
N VAL A 101 -2.99 8.14 17.16
CA VAL A 101 -4.45 8.08 17.22
C VAL A 101 -4.85 7.70 18.65
N GLU A 102 -5.59 8.59 19.31
CA GLU A 102 -6.03 8.42 20.69
C GLU A 102 -7.54 8.63 20.82
N ARG A 103 -8.11 8.11 21.91
CA ARG A 103 -9.51 8.39 22.29
C ARG A 103 -9.52 9.66 23.14
N SER A 104 -10.17 10.71 22.65
CA SER A 104 -10.44 11.92 23.44
C SER A 104 -11.76 11.84 24.21
N GLY A 105 -12.57 10.81 23.98
CA GLY A 105 -13.84 10.58 24.65
C GLY A 105 -14.51 9.28 24.20
N LYS A 106 -15.73 9.00 24.69
CA LYS A 106 -16.46 7.75 24.42
C LYS A 106 -16.64 7.49 22.91
N TYR A 107 -16.92 8.53 22.14
CA TYR A 107 -17.13 8.49 20.68
C TYR A 107 -16.29 9.53 19.94
N ALA A 108 -15.11 9.89 20.46
CA ALA A 108 -14.25 10.91 19.88
C ALA A 108 -12.82 10.40 19.71
N LEU A 109 -12.30 10.57 18.49
CA LEU A 109 -10.93 10.25 18.12
C LEU A 109 -10.11 11.55 17.98
N TYR A 110 -8.90 11.54 18.51
CA TYR A 110 -7.94 12.62 18.34
C TYR A 110 -6.74 12.10 17.56
N ILE A 111 -6.52 12.64 16.37
CA ILE A 111 -5.43 12.24 15.48
C ILE A 111 -4.44 13.39 15.42
N TYR A 112 -3.23 13.15 15.90
CA TYR A 112 -2.20 14.18 16.02
C TYR A 112 -0.83 13.64 15.62
N ASN A 113 0.16 14.54 15.56
CA ASN A 113 1.53 14.23 15.12
C ASN A 113 1.59 13.56 13.75
N LEU A 114 0.69 13.94 12.82
CA LEU A 114 0.74 13.46 11.46
C LEU A 114 1.99 14.01 10.78
N ILE A 115 2.99 13.16 10.54
CA ILE A 115 4.22 13.51 9.84
C ILE A 115 4.15 12.87 8.45
N THR A 116 4.24 13.72 7.43
CA THR A 116 4.30 13.30 6.03
C THR A 116 5.53 13.89 5.36
N ASP A 117 6.20 13.07 4.54
CA ASP A 117 7.30 13.51 3.67
C ASP A 117 6.76 14.17 2.39
N LYS A 118 5.49 13.93 2.05
CA LYS A 118 4.81 14.52 0.88
C LYS A 118 4.46 16.00 1.16
N PRO A 119 4.43 16.86 0.13
CA PRO A 119 3.95 18.23 0.32
C PRO A 119 2.49 18.22 0.77
N LEU A 120 2.17 19.03 1.78
CA LEU A 120 0.79 19.17 2.26
C LEU A 120 -0.02 20.01 1.27
N THR A 121 -0.53 19.34 0.24
CA THR A 121 -1.45 19.90 -0.75
C THR A 121 -2.90 19.80 -0.23
N PRO A 122 -3.82 20.65 -0.70
CA PRO A 122 -5.24 20.52 -0.38
C PRO A 122 -5.80 19.14 -0.74
N ASP A 123 -5.36 18.59 -1.87
CA ASP A 123 -5.72 17.24 -2.33
C ASP A 123 -5.32 16.14 -1.33
N LEU A 124 -4.09 16.20 -0.81
CA LEU A 124 -3.63 15.28 0.23
C LEU A 124 -4.43 15.43 1.53
N GLN A 125 -4.82 16.66 1.89
CA GLN A 125 -5.65 16.90 3.08
C GLN A 125 -7.04 16.26 2.93
N SER A 126 -7.71 16.49 1.81
CA SER A 126 -8.99 15.86 1.50
C SER A 126 -8.86 14.33 1.51
N ARG A 127 -7.81 13.79 0.90
CA ARG A 127 -7.57 12.35 0.87
C ARG A 127 -7.32 11.75 2.26
N LEU A 128 -6.56 12.42 3.12
CA LEU A 128 -6.35 11.98 4.51
C LEU A 128 -7.66 12.00 5.29
N TYR A 129 -8.48 13.03 5.09
CA TYR A 129 -9.80 13.13 5.72
C TYR A 129 -10.72 11.99 5.29
N GLU A 130 -10.85 11.74 3.98
CA GLU A 130 -11.64 10.62 3.43
C GLU A 130 -11.13 9.27 3.93
N ARG A 131 -9.81 9.08 4.00
CA ARG A 131 -9.22 7.83 4.52
C ARG A 131 -9.63 7.59 5.97
N VAL A 132 -9.60 8.61 6.81
CA VAL A 132 -10.03 8.49 8.22
C VAL A 132 -11.53 8.26 8.30
N LEU A 133 -12.33 8.98 7.52
CA LEU A 133 -13.79 8.85 7.46
C LEU A 133 -14.20 7.42 7.12
N ASN A 134 -13.58 6.82 6.12
CA ASN A 134 -13.87 5.46 5.67
C ASN A 134 -13.40 4.35 6.63
N ASN A 135 -12.43 4.64 7.50
CA ASN A 135 -11.85 3.66 8.43
C ASN A 135 -12.32 3.82 9.87
N LYS A 136 -12.90 4.97 10.25
CA LYS A 136 -13.47 5.15 11.59
C LYS A 136 -14.82 4.44 11.71
N SER A 137 -15.30 4.29 12.93
CA SER A 137 -16.70 3.94 13.13
C SER A 137 -17.60 5.13 12.76
N GLU A 138 -18.73 4.88 12.13
CA GLU A 138 -19.70 5.93 11.77
C GLU A 138 -20.13 6.77 12.98
N ARG A 139 -20.29 6.13 14.14
CA ARG A 139 -20.68 6.79 15.39
C ARG A 139 -19.60 7.70 15.98
N ASP A 140 -18.34 7.48 15.63
CA ASP A 140 -17.23 8.24 16.20
C ASP A 140 -17.04 9.55 15.44
N SER A 141 -16.89 10.66 16.18
CA SER A 141 -16.35 11.92 15.67
C SER A 141 -14.81 11.87 15.72
N PHE A 142 -14.16 12.70 14.91
CA PHE A 142 -12.71 12.81 14.93
C PHE A 142 -12.25 14.24 14.72
N GLU A 143 -11.10 14.57 15.29
CA GLU A 143 -10.35 15.78 15.00
C GLU A 143 -9.00 15.39 14.41
N LEU A 144 -8.65 16.00 13.28
CA LEU A 144 -7.43 15.71 12.55
C LEU A 144 -6.47 16.91 12.59
N VAL A 145 -5.42 16.79 13.40
CA VAL A 145 -4.39 17.82 13.51
C VAL A 145 -3.21 17.45 12.63
N ILE A 146 -3.08 18.16 11.50
CA ILE A 146 -2.02 17.91 10.53
C ILE A 146 -0.80 18.79 10.86
N GLY A 147 0.30 18.12 11.18
CA GLY A 147 1.61 18.76 11.32
C GLY A 147 2.45 18.57 10.05
N ARG A 148 3.37 19.48 9.78
CA ARG A 148 4.48 19.20 8.87
C ARG A 148 5.78 19.64 9.51
N LEU A 149 6.78 18.77 9.45
CA LEU A 149 8.15 19.14 9.77
C LEU A 149 8.70 19.97 8.60
N TRP A 150 8.84 21.27 8.80
CA TRP A 150 9.45 22.18 7.86
C TRP A 150 10.94 22.32 8.21
N GLN A 151 11.82 21.92 7.30
CA GLN A 151 13.24 22.24 7.37
C GLN A 151 13.52 23.42 6.44
N GLY A 152 13.84 24.56 7.04
CA GLY A 152 14.27 25.74 6.31
C GLY A 152 15.68 26.12 6.72
N ALA A 153 16.57 26.28 5.75
CA ALA A 153 17.86 26.92 5.98
C ALA A 153 17.66 28.44 5.92
N ARG A 154 18.04 29.14 7.00
CA ARG A 154 18.13 30.61 6.96
C ARG A 154 19.56 31.01 6.65
N TYR A 155 19.72 31.75 5.56
CA TYR A 155 20.96 32.42 5.21
C TYR A 155 21.00 33.75 5.95
N LYS A 156 21.86 33.85 6.96
CA LYS A 156 22.18 35.13 7.61
C LYS A 156 23.68 35.26 7.61
N SER A 157 24.21 36.21 6.84
CA SER A 157 25.62 36.65 6.85
C SER A 157 26.63 35.52 7.12
N GLY A 158 26.83 34.61 6.16
CA GLY A 158 27.87 33.58 6.23
C GLY A 158 27.59 32.37 7.14
N GLN A 159 26.48 32.35 7.88
CA GLN A 159 26.09 31.20 8.70
C GLN A 159 24.83 30.52 8.17
N ILE A 160 24.92 29.19 7.99
CA ILE A 160 23.78 28.34 7.69
C ILE A 160 23.18 27.89 9.03
N SER A 161 22.01 28.43 9.36
CA SER A 161 21.22 27.93 10.49
C SER A 161 20.11 27.01 9.96
N ILE A 162 20.22 25.71 10.27
CA ILE A 162 19.21 24.71 9.95
C ILE A 162 18.30 24.58 11.17
N ALA A 163 17.05 25.04 11.06
CA ALA A 163 16.07 24.91 12.13
C ALA A 163 14.95 23.96 11.70
N ARG A 164 14.61 22.99 12.55
CA ARG A 164 13.40 22.16 12.40
C ARG A 164 12.23 22.92 13.01
N ARG A 165 11.18 23.16 12.23
CA ARG A 165 9.93 23.78 12.71
C ARG A 165 8.76 22.86 12.44
N ILE A 166 7.81 22.80 13.37
CA ILE A 166 6.53 22.11 13.15
C ILE A 166 5.49 23.19 12.86
N LYS A 167 4.90 23.18 11.66
CA LYS A 167 3.73 24.02 11.37
C LYS A 167 2.50 23.15 11.54
N VAL A 168 1.66 23.50 12.50
CA VAL A 168 0.39 22.82 12.77
C VAL A 168 -0.73 23.60 12.08
N LYS A 169 -1.59 22.91 11.34
CA LYS A 169 -2.83 23.49 10.80
C LYS A 169 -3.99 22.59 11.25
N GLY A 170 -4.90 23.15 12.06
CA GLY A 170 -6.18 22.49 12.35
C GLY A 170 -7.02 22.44 11.07
N ALA A 171 -7.55 21.27 10.77
CA ALA A 171 -8.49 21.04 9.68
C ALA A 171 -9.91 20.97 10.26
#